data_AF-A0A7K3UP74-F1
#
_entry.id   AF-A0A7K3UP74-F1
#
_cell.length_a   1.000
_cell.length_b   1.000
_cell.length_c   1.000
_cell.angle_alpha   90.00
_cell.angle_beta   90.00
_cell.angle_gamma   90.00
#
_symmetry.space_group_name_H-M   'P 1'
#
loop_
_entity.id
_entity.type
_entity.pdbx_description
1 polymer ?
#
loop_
_entity_poly.entity_id
_entity_poly.type
_entity_poly.pdbx_seq_one_letter_code
_entity_poly.pdbx_strand_id
1 'polypeptide(L)'
;ILMDEPLSALDKQLRETMQIELRRLHRKLGATIVNVTHDQREALTMSDRVAVLKDGKLVQIDTPERLYDRPCDAFVASFIGEATLLNVSRAGDDAVRLGDAVLRTAHPLPRGDKLLLAVQTEKLVIDG
;
A
#
# COMPACT_ATOMS: atom_id res chain seq x y z
N ILE A 1 13.22 -15.12 13.31
CA ILE A 1 12.72 -14.35 14.47
C ILE A 1 11.28 -13.95 14.17
N LEU A 2 10.36 -14.12 15.11
CA LEU A 2 8.96 -13.68 14.98
C LEU A 2 8.74 -12.51 15.94
N MET A 3 8.17 -11.41 15.45
CA MET A 3 7.86 -10.23 16.25
C MET A 3 6.39 -9.89 16.05
N ASP A 4 5.64 -9.78 17.14
CA ASP A 4 4.21 -9.49 17.13
C ASP A 4 3.98 -8.12 17.76
N GLU A 5 3.66 -7.14 16.92
CA GLU A 5 3.50 -5.71 17.26
C GLU A 5 4.60 -5.13 18.17
N PRO A 6 5.89 -5.31 17.85
CA PRO A 6 6.99 -5.04 18.79
C PRO A 6 7.14 -3.56 19.18
N LEU A 7 6.58 -2.62 18.40
CA LEU A 7 6.76 -1.18 18.57
C LEU A 7 5.45 -0.44 18.91
N SER A 8 4.34 -1.16 19.09
CA SER A 8 3.01 -0.57 19.27
C SER A 8 2.90 0.31 20.52
N ALA A 9 3.58 -0.06 21.61
CA ALA A 9 3.55 0.62 22.90
C ALA A 9 4.47 1.85 23.00
N LEU A 10 5.28 2.14 21.98
CA LEU A 10 6.26 3.22 22.01
C LEU A 10 5.67 4.54 21.54
N ASP A 11 6.14 5.67 22.09
CA ASP A 11 5.86 6.98 21.53
C ASP A 11 6.46 7.13 20.12
N LYS A 12 6.00 8.12 19.36
CA LYS A 12 6.35 8.28 17.95
C LYS A 12 7.87 8.43 17.73
N GLN A 13 8.55 9.23 18.54
CA GLN A 13 9.98 9.53 18.34
C GLN A 13 10.85 8.31 18.64
N LEU A 14 10.56 7.63 19.76
CA LEU A 14 11.25 6.41 20.12
C LEU A 14 10.95 5.29 19.12
N ARG A 15 9.70 5.17 18.66
CA ARG A 15 9.28 4.22 17.64
C ARG A 15 10.09 4.37 16.36
N GLU A 16 10.14 5.58 15.78
CA GLU A 16 10.91 5.86 14.56
C GLU A 16 12.39 5.49 14.72
N THR A 17 12.97 5.79 15.88
CA THR A 17 14.36 5.43 16.20
C THR A 17 14.55 3.91 16.23
N MET A 18 13.67 3.20 16.93
CA MET A 18 13.72 1.74 17.04
C MET A 18 13.50 1.03 15.70
N GLN A 19 12.66 1.57 14.81
CA GLN A 19 12.47 1.03 13.46
C GLN A 19 13.79 1.02 12.66
N ILE A 20 14.56 2.11 12.75
CA ILE A 20 15.87 2.22 12.07
C ILE A 20 16.86 1.19 12.64
N GLU A 21 16.93 1.08 13.97
CA GLU A 21 17.84 0.14 14.63
C GLU A 21 17.49 -1.32 14.35
N LEU A 22 16.20 -1.68 14.37
CA LEU A 22 15.74 -3.02 14.00
C LEU A 22 16.09 -3.35 12.55
N ARG A 23 15.95 -2.40 11.62
CA ARG A 23 16.31 -2.62 10.21
C ARG A 23 17.83 -2.81 10.04
N ARG A 24 18.65 -2.05 10.77
CA ARG A 24 20.12 -2.23 10.79
C ARG A 24 20.50 -3.59 11.35
N LEU A 25 19.86 -3.98 12.44
CA LEU A 25 20.12 -5.25 13.13
C LEU A 25 19.72 -6.44 12.27
N HIS A 26 18.58 -6.38 11.57
CA HIS A 26 18.15 -7.35 10.57
C HIS A 26 19.22 -7.55 9.49
N ARG A 27 19.68 -6.46 8.85
CA ARG A 27 20.72 -6.51 7.81
C ARG A 27 22.04 -7.08 8.32
N LYS A 28 22.42 -6.77 9.56
CA LYS A 28 23.66 -7.25 10.17
C LYS A 28 23.62 -8.73 10.51
N LEU A 29 22.48 -9.24 11.00
CA LEU A 29 22.33 -10.64 11.40
C LEU A 29 22.14 -11.59 10.22
N GLY A 30 21.62 -11.11 9.09
CA GLY A 30 21.29 -11.96 7.93
C GLY A 30 20.23 -13.03 8.23
N ALA A 31 19.51 -12.89 9.34
CA ALA A 31 18.49 -13.82 9.78
C ALA A 31 17.13 -13.46 9.19
N THR A 32 16.29 -14.46 8.90
CA THR A 32 14.91 -14.20 8.48
C THR A 32 14.07 -13.71 9.66
N ILE A 33 13.44 -12.55 9.48
CA ILE A 33 12.54 -11.93 10.46
C ILE A 33 11.14 -11.82 9.85
N VAL A 34 10.13 -12.20 10.62
CA VAL A 34 8.71 -11.94 10.32
C VAL A 34 8.20 -10.97 11.38
N ASN A 35 7.73 -9.81 10.94
CA ASN A 35 7.13 -8.78 11.78
C ASN A 35 5.63 -8.68 11.48
N VAL A 36 4.80 -8.65 12.53
CA VAL A 36 3.37 -8.37 12.44
C VAL A 36 3.14 -6.99 13.02
N THR A 37 2.46 -6.13 12.26
CA THR A 37 2.10 -4.78 12.69
C THR A 37 0.78 -4.37 12.04
N HIS A 38 0.02 -3.53 12.74
CA HIS A 38 -1.14 -2.84 12.17
C HIS A 38 -0.76 -1.46 11.57
N ASP A 39 0.49 -1.03 11.72
CA ASP A 39 0.99 0.24 11.17
C ASP A 39 1.53 0.02 9.74
N GLN A 40 0.85 0.63 8.78
CA GLN A 40 1.17 0.54 7.35
C GLN A 40 2.56 1.12 7.05
N ARG A 41 2.91 2.26 7.66
CA ARG A 41 4.20 2.93 7.43
C ARG A 41 5.33 2.08 7.98
N GLU A 42 5.16 1.46 9.13
CA GLU A 42 6.11 0.51 9.69
C GLU A 42 6.34 -0.66 8.72
N ALA A 43 5.26 -1.29 8.24
CA ALA A 43 5.34 -2.44 7.34
C ALA A 43 6.10 -2.08 6.04
N LEU A 44 5.78 -0.93 5.43
CA LEU A 44 6.40 -0.47 4.19
C LEU A 44 7.86 -0.03 4.37
N THR A 45 8.20 0.51 5.54
CA THR A 45 9.55 1.05 5.79
C THR A 45 10.52 -0.02 6.26
N MET A 46 10.07 -1.02 7.01
CA MET A 46 10.97 -2.00 7.63
C MET A 46 11.16 -3.29 6.83
N SER A 47 10.22 -3.61 5.93
CA SER A 47 10.14 -4.93 5.31
C SER A 47 10.69 -4.95 3.88
N ASP A 48 11.32 -6.06 3.49
CA ASP A 48 11.68 -6.31 2.09
C ASP A 48 10.44 -6.69 1.27
N ARG A 49 9.49 -7.38 1.90
CA ARG A 49 8.18 -7.75 1.36
C ARG A 49 7.13 -7.61 2.45
N VAL A 50 5.90 -7.23 2.07
CA VAL A 50 4.77 -7.10 2.98
C VAL A 50 3.67 -8.06 2.54
N ALA A 51 3.14 -8.81 3.48
CA ALA A 51 1.96 -9.66 3.30
C ALA A 51 0.74 -8.92 3.86
N VAL A 52 -0.23 -8.61 3.00
CA VAL A 52 -1.48 -7.96 3.37
C VAL A 52 -2.54 -9.03 3.62
N LEU A 53 -3.14 -9.03 4.80
CA LEU A 53 -4.19 -9.95 5.18
C LEU A 53 -5.54 -9.25 5.32
N LYS A 54 -6.61 -9.94 4.95
CA LYS A 54 -8.00 -9.53 5.15
C LYS A 54 -8.84 -10.74 5.53
N ASP A 55 -9.63 -10.61 6.60
CA ASP A 55 -10.52 -11.68 7.08
C ASP A 55 -9.81 -13.04 7.24
N GLY A 56 -8.57 -13.01 7.75
CA GLY A 56 -7.73 -14.19 7.94
C GLY A 56 -7.13 -14.79 6.66
N LYS A 57 -7.27 -14.14 5.51
CA LYS A 57 -6.73 -14.60 4.22
C LYS A 57 -5.64 -13.68 3.71
N LEU A 58 -4.61 -14.26 3.10
CA LEU A 58 -3.60 -13.50 2.37
C LEU A 58 -4.22 -12.93 1.09
N VAL A 59 -4.21 -11.60 0.97
CA VAL A 59 -4.74 -10.89 -0.20
C VAL A 59 -3.63 -10.64 -1.20
N GLN A 60 -2.51 -10.07 -0.75
CA GLN A 60 -1.35 -9.78 -1.59
C GLN A 60 -0.06 -9.90 -0.80
N ILE A 61 1.00 -10.37 -1.46
CA ILE A 61 2.37 -10.34 -0.93
C ILE A 61 3.34 -9.84 -2.00
N ASP A 62 3.89 -8.65 -1.80
CA ASP A 62 4.81 -8.04 -2.76
C ASP A 62 5.81 -7.10 -2.06
N THR A 63 6.70 -6.46 -2.80
CA THR A 63 7.52 -5.37 -2.28
C THR A 63 6.65 -4.15 -1.90
N PRO A 64 7.08 -3.31 -0.95
CA PRO A 64 6.38 -2.06 -0.62
C PRO A 64 6.01 -1.23 -1.85
N GLU A 65 6.96 -1.07 -2.78
CA GLU A 65 6.80 -0.32 -4.03
C GLU A 65 5.69 -0.92 -4.91
N ARG A 66 5.69 -2.24 -5.10
CA ARG A 66 4.67 -2.90 -5.94
C ARG A 66 3.30 -2.95 -5.30
N LEU A 67 3.22 -3.04 -3.97
CA LEU A 67 1.95 -2.91 -3.24
C LEU A 67 1.33 -1.54 -3.42
N TYR A 68 2.18 -0.50 -3.44
CA TYR A 68 1.77 0.88 -3.63
C TYR A 68 1.38 1.18 -5.09
N ASP A 69 2.19 0.74 -6.06
CA ASP A 69 1.97 1.02 -7.48
C ASP A 69 0.95 0.10 -8.15
N ARG A 70 0.83 -1.15 -7.68
CA ARG A 70 0.02 -2.21 -8.30
C ARG A 70 -0.74 -3.02 -7.24
N PRO A 71 -1.65 -2.38 -6.49
CA PRO A 71 -2.56 -3.10 -5.60
C PRO A 71 -3.45 -4.05 -6.42
N CYS A 72 -3.67 -5.27 -5.91
CA CYS A 72 -4.47 -6.28 -6.61
C CYS A 72 -5.98 -6.02 -6.54
N ASP A 73 -6.43 -5.26 -5.53
CA ASP A 73 -7.82 -4.86 -5.34
C ASP A 73 -7.94 -3.51 -4.62
N ALA A 74 -9.20 -3.04 -4.49
CA ALA A 74 -9.53 -1.79 -3.82
C ALA A 74 -9.15 -1.79 -2.33
N PHE A 75 -9.17 -2.95 -1.67
CA PHE A 75 -8.80 -3.05 -0.26
C PHE A 75 -7.29 -2.81 -0.10
N VAL A 76 -6.44 -3.50 -0.87
CA VAL A 76 -4.99 -3.27 -0.83
C VAL A 76 -4.66 -1.83 -1.21
N ALA A 77 -5.34 -1.27 -2.23
CA ALA A 77 -5.16 0.12 -2.63
C ALA A 77 -5.44 1.09 -1.47
N SER A 78 -6.53 0.87 -0.73
CA SER A 78 -6.89 1.69 0.44
C SER A 78 -6.06 1.39 1.70
N PHE A 79 -5.39 0.24 1.74
CA PHE A 79 -4.60 -0.21 2.90
C PHE A 79 -3.15 0.25 2.83
N ILE A 80 -2.57 0.41 1.65
CA ILE A 80 -1.13 0.72 1.50
C ILE A 80 -0.87 2.23 1.46
N GLY A 81 -1.89 3.04 1.14
CA GLY A 81 -1.81 4.50 1.13
C GLY A 81 -3.12 5.15 1.55
N GLU A 82 -3.09 6.48 1.69
CA GLU A 82 -4.29 7.31 1.93
C GLU A 82 -5.09 7.49 0.63
N ALA A 83 -5.39 6.37 -0.05
CA ALA A 83 -6.04 6.39 -1.34
C ALA A 83 -7.55 6.68 -1.20
N THR A 84 -8.04 7.64 -1.97
CA THR A 84 -9.47 7.84 -2.17
C THR A 84 -9.94 6.99 -3.34
N LEU A 85 -10.98 6.18 -3.13
CA LEU A 85 -11.57 5.36 -4.18
C LEU A 85 -12.73 6.10 -4.84
N LEU A 86 -12.63 6.31 -6.15
CA LEU A 86 -13.63 7.00 -6.96
C LEU A 86 -14.29 6.04 -7.94
N ASN A 87 -15.62 6.09 -8.04
CA ASN A 87 -16.34 5.34 -9.07
C ASN A 87 -16.07 5.95 -10.44
N VAL A 88 -15.65 5.09 -11.39
CA VAL A 88 -15.45 5.48 -12.79
C VAL A 88 -16.17 4.52 -13.71
N SER A 89 -16.55 5.00 -14.89
CA SER A 89 -17.15 4.18 -15.94
C SER A 89 -16.16 3.94 -17.06
N ARG A 90 -16.29 2.81 -17.77
CA ARG A 90 -15.45 2.53 -18.94
C ARG A 90 -15.79 3.49 -20.08
N ALA A 91 -14.78 4.13 -20.65
CA ALA A 91 -14.92 5.04 -21.80
C ALA A 91 -14.21 4.53 -23.06
N GLY A 92 -13.46 3.43 -22.95
CA GLY A 92 -12.76 2.76 -24.04
C GLY A 92 -11.95 1.56 -23.52
N ASP A 93 -11.01 1.08 -24.33
CA ASP A 93 -10.12 -0.02 -23.92
C ASP A 93 -9.04 0.44 -22.93
N ASP A 94 -8.58 1.68 -23.07
CA ASP A 94 -7.51 2.32 -22.29
C ASP A 94 -7.98 3.58 -21.53
N ALA A 95 -9.30 3.79 -21.43
CA ALA A 95 -9.87 5.02 -20.90
C ALA A 95 -11.05 4.80 -19.94
N VAL A 96 -11.09 5.60 -18.87
CA VAL A 96 -12.19 5.67 -17.91
C VAL A 96 -12.75 7.08 -17.84
N ARG A 97 -14.01 7.21 -17.46
CA ARG A 97 -14.71 8.49 -17.27
C ARG A 97 -15.03 8.71 -15.79
N LEU A 98 -14.64 9.88 -15.30
CA LEU A 98 -14.91 10.39 -13.96
C LEU A 98 -15.63 11.75 -14.12
N GLY A 99 -16.95 11.78 -13.89
CA GLY A 99 -17.77 12.94 -14.25
C GLY A 99 -17.67 13.23 -15.74
N ASP A 100 -17.34 14.46 -16.11
CA ASP A 100 -17.15 14.89 -17.50
C ASP A 100 -15.72 14.64 -18.02
N ALA A 101 -14.77 14.29 -17.13
CA ALA A 101 -13.38 14.06 -17.50
C ALA A 101 -13.16 12.62 -18.00
N VAL A 102 -12.36 12.48 -19.06
CA VAL A 102 -11.86 11.19 -19.55
C VAL A 102 -10.38 11.05 -19.19
N LEU A 103 -10.06 10.02 -18.41
CA LEU A 103 -8.72 9.71 -17.96
C LEU A 103 -8.20 8.52 -18.76
N ARG A 104 -7.01 8.67 -19.37
CA ARG A 104 -6.31 7.58 -20.04
C ARG A 104 -5.41 6.84 -19.06
N THR A 105 -5.27 5.55 -19.25
CA THR A 105 -4.41 4.71 -18.42
C THR A 105 -3.37 3.99 -19.27
N ALA A 106 -2.15 3.93 -18.76
CA ALA A 106 -1.06 3.20 -19.39
C ALA A 106 -1.18 1.67 -19.21
N HIS A 107 -2.13 1.21 -18.41
CA HIS A 107 -2.33 -0.20 -18.09
C HIS A 107 -3.68 -0.72 -18.63
N PRO A 108 -3.78 -2.02 -18.94
CA PRO A 108 -5.05 -2.60 -19.34
C PRO A 108 -6.11 -2.43 -18.26
N LEU A 109 -7.32 -2.03 -18.65
CA LEU A 109 -8.43 -1.93 -17.72
C LEU A 109 -8.88 -3.32 -17.25
N PRO A 110 -9.12 -3.52 -15.93
CA PRO A 110 -9.70 -4.75 -15.42
C PRO A 110 -11.01 -5.11 -16.12
N ARG A 111 -11.29 -6.39 -16.30
CA ARG A 111 -12.60 -6.85 -16.82
C ARG A 111 -13.66 -6.65 -15.73
N GLY A 112 -14.74 -5.96 -16.07
CA GLY A 112 -15.86 -5.70 -15.16
C GLY A 112 -16.55 -4.37 -15.42
N ASP A 113 -17.79 -4.27 -14.93
CA ASP A 113 -18.65 -3.11 -15.15
C ASP A 113 -18.43 -2.01 -14.10
N LYS A 114 -18.00 -2.40 -12.89
CA LYS A 114 -17.70 -1.47 -11.80
C LYS A 114 -16.19 -1.28 -11.70
N LEU A 115 -15.74 -0.10 -12.08
CA LEU A 115 -14.34 0.30 -12.00
C LEU A 115 -14.17 1.34 -10.88
N LEU A 116 -13.14 1.15 -10.08
CA LEU A 116 -12.71 2.10 -9.06
C LEU A 116 -11.36 2.66 -9.47
N LEU A 117 -11.23 3.98 -9.43
CA LEU A 117 -9.96 4.68 -9.54
C LEU A 117 -9.46 4.98 -8.13
N ALA A 118 -8.29 4.45 -7.78
CA ALA A 118 -7.59 4.81 -6.56
C ALA A 118 -6.75 6.08 -6.80
N VAL A 119 -7.03 7.14 -6.05
CA VAL A 119 -6.32 8.43 -6.12
C VAL A 119 -5.52 8.62 -4.85
N GLN A 120 -4.20 8.71 -5.03
CA GLN A 120 -3.19 8.97 -4.00
C GLN A 120 -3.22 10.47 -3.63
N THR A 121 -3.55 10.81 -2.38
CA THR A 121 -3.71 12.21 -1.93
C THR A 121 -2.42 13.01 -1.96
N GLU A 122 -1.27 12.37 -1.79
CA GLU A 122 0.06 12.99 -1.83
C GLU A 122 0.46 13.50 -3.23
N LYS A 123 -0.26 13.09 -4.27
CA LYS A 123 -0.06 13.57 -5.65
C LYS A 123 -1.04 14.68 -6.05
N LEU A 124 -1.86 15.16 -5.11
CA LEU A 124 -2.80 16.26 -5.34
C LEU A 124 -2.05 17.59 -5.34
N VAL A 125 -2.17 18.33 -6.44
CA VAL A 125 -1.62 19.68 -6.60
C VAL A 125 -2.76 20.63 -6.96
N ILE A 126 -2.75 21.82 -6.36
CA ILE A 126 -3.66 22.91 -6.73
C ILE A 126 -2.92 23.80 -7.70
N ASP A 127 -3.46 23.95 -8.91
CA ASP A 127 -3.00 24.94 -9.88
C ASP A 127 -3.79 26.24 -9.68
N GLY A 128 -3.09 27.37 -9.63
CA GLY A 128 -3.62 28.69 -9.28
C GLY A 128 -3.79 29.62 -10.47
#